data_AF-A0A9C7TFM8-F1
#
_entry.id   AF-A0A9C7TFM8-F1
#
_cell.length_a   1.000
_cell.length_b   1.000
_cell.length_c   1.000
_cell.angle_alpha   90.00
_cell.angle_beta   90.00
_cell.angle_gamma   90.00
#
_symmetry.space_group_name_H-M   'P 1'
#
loop_
_entity.id
_entity.type
_entity.pdbx_description
1 polymer ?
#
loop_
_entity_poly.entity_id
_entity_poly.type
_entity_poly.pdbx_seq_one_letter_code
_entity_poly.pdbx_strand_id
1 'polypeptide(L)'
;MAVLTTARVLSHPRTADLISTLVENTFVRKFVVKALEKEVYKRAIVENVGKRLRRAQEDKFYMVRSMIYALDRAFRDGLISPRMWGKIFKVFVGNIFVNDTEWRDAFVARHGQGSAPPAFITISPGKRCNLQCVGCYAGSTAADAEKLEYDLVSRILRDKTEKWASHFTVISGGEPLMWRSQGKGILDLAREHQDNYFLMYTNGTLIDERVAEEMAELGNISPAISVEGFKEETEERRGKGVYERILRAFRNLRKVGVPFGISVTATRFNVDTLTKDEFWDFYMLEQGA
;
A
#
# COMPACT_ATOMS: atom_id res chain seq x y z
N MET A 1 -0.11 32.56 4.91
CA MET A 1 -0.37 32.98 3.52
C MET A 1 0.66 32.45 2.51
N ALA A 2 1.93 32.22 2.84
CA ALA A 2 2.93 31.67 1.91
C ALA A 2 2.81 30.15 1.63
N VAL A 3 2.21 29.39 2.55
CA VAL A 3 2.09 27.90 2.48
C VAL A 3 0.87 27.44 1.66
N LEU A 4 -0.22 28.21 1.70
CA LEU A 4 -1.41 28.04 0.84
C LEU A 4 -1.06 28.11 -0.66
N THR A 5 0.02 28.80 -1.00
CA THR A 5 0.53 28.91 -2.36
C THR A 5 1.28 27.64 -2.79
N THR A 6 1.99 26.97 -1.87
CA THR A 6 2.81 25.78 -2.18
C THR A 6 1.97 24.53 -2.42
N ALA A 7 0.91 24.30 -1.61
CA ALA A 7 -0.02 23.19 -1.79
C ALA A 7 -0.88 23.31 -3.06
N ARG A 8 -1.26 24.55 -3.44
CA ARG A 8 -1.94 24.85 -4.71
C ARG A 8 -1.03 24.67 -5.92
N VAL A 9 0.27 24.93 -5.76
CA VAL A 9 1.26 24.73 -6.82
C VAL A 9 1.53 23.24 -7.04
N LEU A 10 1.67 22.42 -6.00
CA LEU A 10 1.92 20.96 -6.13
C LEU A 10 0.71 20.15 -6.63
N SER A 11 -0.50 20.69 -6.53
CA SER A 11 -1.74 20.04 -6.98
C SER A 11 -2.18 20.44 -8.40
N HIS A 12 -1.42 21.32 -9.07
CA HIS A 12 -1.71 21.76 -10.43
C HIS A 12 -1.28 20.67 -11.45
N PRO A 13 -2.10 20.29 -12.45
CA PRO A 13 -1.71 19.27 -13.44
C PRO A 13 -0.33 19.49 -14.08
N ARG A 14 0.09 20.73 -14.34
CA ARG A 14 1.41 21.06 -14.91
C ARG A 14 2.60 20.78 -13.98
N THR A 15 2.39 20.78 -12.65
CA THR A 15 3.47 20.45 -11.70
C THR A 15 3.58 18.96 -11.45
N ALA A 16 2.48 18.21 -11.54
CA ALA A 16 2.51 16.75 -11.58
C ALA A 16 3.30 16.23 -12.80
N ASP A 17 3.09 16.85 -13.98
CA ASP A 17 3.85 16.53 -15.20
C ASP A 17 5.34 16.90 -15.08
N LEU A 18 5.65 18.03 -14.43
CA LEU A 18 7.03 18.44 -14.16
C LEU A 18 7.72 17.49 -13.17
N ILE A 19 7.02 17.06 -12.11
CA ILE A 19 7.51 16.06 -11.15
C ILE A 19 7.69 14.71 -11.86
N SER A 20 6.76 14.28 -12.70
CA SER A 20 6.90 13.08 -13.55
C SER A 20 8.18 13.14 -14.37
N THR A 21 8.39 14.25 -15.09
CA THR A 21 9.55 14.46 -15.96
C THR A 21 10.87 14.49 -15.16
N LEU A 22 10.86 15.08 -13.96
CA LEU A 22 12.03 15.13 -13.07
C LEU A 22 12.35 13.77 -12.45
N VAL A 23 11.33 12.98 -12.14
CA VAL A 23 11.47 11.64 -11.57
C VAL A 23 11.88 10.63 -12.64
N GLU A 24 11.49 10.80 -13.89
CA GLU A 24 11.95 10.00 -15.03
C GLU A 24 13.45 10.21 -15.31
N ASN A 25 13.99 11.40 -15.01
CA ASN A 25 15.42 11.67 -15.18
C ASN A 25 16.28 10.96 -14.12
N THR A 26 17.04 9.94 -14.55
CA THR A 26 17.91 9.13 -13.67
C THR A 26 18.94 9.95 -12.88
N PHE A 27 19.49 11.02 -13.45
CA PHE A 27 20.49 11.85 -12.76
C PHE A 27 19.84 12.67 -11.64
N VAL A 28 18.71 13.31 -11.94
CA VAL A 28 17.92 14.08 -10.96
C VAL A 28 17.42 13.17 -9.85
N ARG A 29 16.85 12.01 -10.19
CA ARG A 29 16.32 11.03 -9.22
C ARG A 29 17.39 10.56 -8.24
N LYS A 30 18.59 10.21 -8.71
CA LYS A 30 19.72 9.82 -7.84
C LYS A 30 20.12 10.91 -6.86
N PHE A 31 20.12 12.17 -7.30
CA PHE A 31 20.44 13.31 -6.42
C PHE A 31 19.35 13.50 -5.36
N VAL A 32 18.07 13.44 -5.76
CA VAL A 32 16.92 13.54 -4.85
C VAL A 32 16.93 12.42 -3.82
N VAL A 33 17.15 11.17 -4.22
CA VAL A 33 17.23 10.02 -3.31
C VAL A 33 18.32 10.22 -2.25
N LYS A 34 19.53 10.64 -2.64
CA LYS A 34 20.62 10.92 -1.71
C LYS A 34 20.30 12.09 -0.76
N ALA A 35 19.66 13.13 -1.27
CA ALA A 35 19.26 14.27 -0.46
C ALA A 35 18.20 13.87 0.59
N LEU A 36 17.20 13.09 0.18
CA LEU A 36 16.18 12.55 1.08
C LEU A 36 16.79 11.63 2.14
N GLU A 37 17.67 10.70 1.75
CA GLU A 37 18.36 9.82 2.70
C GLU A 37 19.12 10.62 3.77
N LYS A 38 19.87 11.65 3.35
CA LYS A 38 20.62 12.51 4.26
C LYS A 38 19.70 13.28 5.22
N GLU A 39 18.58 13.80 4.74
CA GLU A 39 17.61 14.53 5.56
C GLU A 39 16.91 13.60 6.57
N VAL A 40 16.49 12.40 6.14
CA VAL A 40 15.91 11.38 7.03
C VAL A 40 16.91 10.98 8.10
N TYR A 41 18.18 10.74 7.74
CA TYR A 41 19.23 10.43 8.71
C TYR A 41 19.43 11.56 9.71
N LYS A 42 19.51 12.81 9.24
CA LYS A 42 19.65 13.99 10.09
C LYS A 42 18.52 14.08 11.10
N ARG A 43 17.26 13.98 10.67
CA ARG A 43 16.11 14.09 11.57
C ARG A 43 16.00 12.93 12.55
N ALA A 44 16.14 11.70 12.05
CA ALA A 44 15.93 10.49 12.86
C ALA A 44 17.09 10.23 13.84
N ILE A 45 18.34 10.43 13.42
CA ILE A 45 19.53 10.05 14.18
C ILE A 45 20.20 11.24 14.86
N VAL A 46 20.41 12.34 14.12
CA VAL A 46 21.19 13.49 14.63
C VAL A 46 20.35 14.39 15.52
N GLU A 47 19.20 14.84 15.01
CA GLU A 47 18.29 15.74 15.74
C GLU A 47 17.54 14.98 16.85
N ASN A 48 17.09 13.74 16.55
CA ASN A 48 16.42 12.81 17.47
C ASN A 48 15.52 13.54 18.49
N VAL A 49 14.60 14.37 17.97
CA VAL A 49 13.81 15.34 18.75
C VAL A 49 13.05 14.67 19.91
N GLY A 50 12.67 13.40 19.75
CA GLY A 50 11.99 12.60 20.78
C GLY A 50 12.91 11.87 21.77
N LYS A 51 14.24 12.09 21.72
CA LYS A 51 15.27 11.41 22.54
C LYS A 51 15.06 9.90 22.63
N ARG A 52 14.70 9.27 21.50
CA ARG A 52 14.43 7.83 21.43
C ARG A 52 15.74 7.04 21.42
N LEU A 53 15.64 5.76 21.77
CA LEU A 53 16.78 4.84 21.71
C LEU A 53 17.40 4.86 20.31
N ARG A 54 18.71 5.10 20.24
CA ARG A 54 19.44 5.24 18.98
C ARG A 54 19.25 4.06 18.04
N ARG A 55 19.38 2.83 18.55
CA ARG A 55 19.20 1.61 17.74
C ARG A 55 17.81 1.53 17.09
N ALA A 56 16.77 1.90 17.84
CA ALA A 56 15.41 1.97 17.30
C ALA A 56 15.23 3.10 16.26
N GLN A 57 16.04 4.15 16.30
CA GLN A 57 16.07 5.16 15.24
C GLN A 57 16.86 4.68 14.02
N GLU A 58 17.96 3.95 14.20
CA GLU A 58 18.74 3.32 13.13
C GLU A 58 17.89 2.32 12.35
N ASP A 59 17.15 1.45 13.04
CA ASP A 59 16.23 0.50 12.41
C ASP A 59 15.17 1.24 11.56
N LYS A 60 14.57 2.32 12.10
CA LYS A 60 13.61 3.16 11.37
C LYS A 60 14.23 3.84 10.17
N PHE A 61 15.46 4.33 10.30
CA PHE A 61 16.20 4.91 9.20
C PHE A 61 16.40 3.88 8.10
N TYR A 62 16.84 2.66 8.42
CA TYR A 62 17.02 1.60 7.41
C TYR A 62 15.70 1.16 6.77
N MET A 63 14.60 1.11 7.51
CA MET A 63 13.26 0.86 6.94
C MET A 63 12.90 1.94 5.91
N VAL A 64 12.97 3.22 6.28
CA VAL A 64 12.63 4.34 5.39
C VAL A 64 13.58 4.39 4.20
N ARG A 65 14.88 4.17 4.42
CA ARG A 65 15.87 4.07 3.34
C ARG A 65 15.49 2.98 2.36
N SER A 66 15.16 1.78 2.84
CA SER A 66 14.79 0.66 1.99
C SER A 66 13.56 0.98 1.13
N MET A 67 12.56 1.68 1.70
CA MET A 67 11.40 2.18 0.94
C MET A 67 11.79 3.18 -0.15
N ILE A 68 12.65 4.17 0.14
CA ILE A 68 13.12 5.16 -0.84
C ILE A 68 13.82 4.46 -2.02
N TYR A 69 14.74 3.54 -1.72
CA TYR A 69 15.47 2.82 -2.76
C TYR A 69 14.59 1.82 -3.51
N ALA A 70 13.58 1.21 -2.87
CA ALA A 70 12.60 0.37 -3.56
C ALA A 70 11.79 1.19 -4.58
N LEU A 71 11.35 2.39 -4.20
CA LEU A 71 10.69 3.32 -5.12
C LEU A 71 11.60 3.71 -6.27
N ASP A 72 12.86 4.09 -6.01
CA ASP A 72 13.84 4.43 -7.05
C ASP A 72 14.06 3.28 -8.06
N ARG A 73 14.17 2.04 -7.56
CA ARG A 73 14.25 0.84 -8.41
C ARG A 73 13.00 0.66 -9.25
N ALA A 74 11.81 0.75 -8.64
CA ALA A 74 10.56 0.63 -9.37
C ALA A 74 10.41 1.67 -10.49
N PHE A 75 10.90 2.90 -10.27
CA PHE A 75 11.00 3.91 -11.33
C PHE A 75 12.01 3.56 -12.42
N ARG A 76 13.22 3.16 -12.02
CA ARG A 76 14.30 2.82 -12.95
C ARG A 76 13.91 1.66 -13.87
N ASP A 77 13.25 0.66 -13.30
CA ASP A 77 12.95 -0.60 -13.96
C ASP A 77 11.58 -0.54 -14.68
N GLY A 78 10.91 0.62 -14.67
CA GLY A 78 9.64 0.84 -15.37
C GLY A 78 8.47 0.01 -14.82
N LEU A 79 8.57 -0.44 -13.56
CA LEU A 79 7.60 -1.36 -12.94
C LEU A 79 6.27 -0.69 -12.59
N ILE A 80 6.22 0.65 -12.58
CA ILE A 80 5.01 1.41 -12.26
C ILE A 80 4.62 2.26 -13.47
N SER A 81 3.38 2.10 -13.92
CA SER A 81 2.88 2.83 -15.08
C SER A 81 2.75 4.34 -14.79
N PRO A 82 2.92 5.23 -15.79
CA PRO A 82 2.70 6.67 -15.62
C PRO A 82 1.30 7.02 -15.11
N ARG A 83 0.29 6.21 -15.46
CA ARG A 83 -1.10 6.36 -15.02
C ARG A 83 -1.25 6.16 -13.50
N MET A 84 -0.49 5.24 -12.92
CA MET A 84 -0.42 5.01 -11.48
C MET A 84 0.26 6.18 -10.75
N TRP A 85 1.35 6.71 -11.31
CA TRP A 85 2.15 7.72 -10.63
C TRP A 85 1.42 9.02 -10.34
N GLY A 86 0.69 9.56 -11.32
CA GLY A 86 -0.06 10.81 -11.13
C GLY A 86 -1.05 10.71 -9.97
N LYS A 87 -1.68 9.54 -9.79
CA LYS A 87 -2.64 9.29 -8.72
C LYS A 87 -1.96 8.96 -7.39
N ILE A 88 -0.89 8.15 -7.37
CA ILE A 88 -0.08 7.90 -6.17
C ILE A 88 0.46 9.23 -5.62
N PHE A 89 1.09 10.08 -6.42
CA PHE A 89 1.62 11.35 -5.91
C PHE A 89 0.51 12.26 -5.36
N LYS A 90 -0.61 12.35 -6.08
CA LYS A 90 -1.75 13.19 -5.66
C LYS A 90 -2.33 12.75 -4.32
N VAL A 91 -2.60 11.45 -4.15
CA VAL A 91 -3.24 10.92 -2.95
C VAL A 91 -2.22 10.71 -1.82
N PHE A 92 -1.09 10.06 -2.13
CA PHE A 92 -0.10 9.65 -1.14
C PHE A 92 0.81 10.80 -0.70
N VAL A 93 1.24 11.69 -1.59
CA VAL A 93 2.12 12.82 -1.21
C VAL A 93 1.30 14.06 -0.89
N GLY A 94 0.30 14.38 -1.71
CA GLY A 94 -0.55 15.55 -1.51
C GLY A 94 -1.43 15.47 -0.26
N ASN A 95 -2.16 14.37 -0.08
CA ASN A 95 -3.09 14.25 1.04
C ASN A 95 -2.39 13.71 2.30
N ILE A 96 -1.76 12.53 2.23
CA ILE A 96 -1.25 11.83 3.44
C ILE A 96 -0.06 12.55 4.13
N PHE A 97 0.83 13.22 3.38
CA PHE A 97 1.98 13.89 4.00
C PHE A 97 1.78 15.40 4.20
N VAL A 98 1.14 16.09 3.25
CA VAL A 98 1.06 17.57 3.27
C VAL A 98 -0.23 18.06 3.91
N ASN A 99 -1.41 17.65 3.43
CA ASN A 99 -2.68 18.14 3.96
C ASN A 99 -3.01 17.56 5.35
N ASP A 100 -2.57 16.34 5.65
CA ASP A 100 -2.82 15.69 6.95
C ASP A 100 -2.12 16.43 8.10
N THR A 101 -0.96 17.04 7.89
CA THR A 101 -0.18 17.62 9.00
C THR A 101 -0.88 18.85 9.59
N GLU A 102 -1.31 19.80 8.75
CA GLU A 102 -2.01 21.01 9.22
C GLU A 102 -3.37 20.69 9.83
N TRP A 103 -4.12 19.79 9.20
CA TRP A 103 -5.44 19.41 9.69
C TRP A 103 -5.33 18.67 11.03
N ARG A 104 -4.33 17.78 11.18
CA ARG A 104 -4.10 17.05 12.44
C ARG A 104 -3.69 18.01 13.56
N ASP A 105 -2.83 18.98 13.28
CA ASP A 105 -2.46 20.01 14.26
C ASP A 105 -3.69 20.83 14.70
N ALA A 106 -4.55 21.21 13.75
CA ALA A 106 -5.81 21.90 14.04
C ALA A 106 -6.82 21.00 14.80
N PHE A 107 -6.84 19.69 14.53
CA PHE A 107 -7.67 18.75 15.28
C PHE A 107 -7.20 18.62 16.73
N VAL A 108 -5.89 18.44 16.95
CA VAL A 108 -5.30 18.36 18.29
C VAL A 108 -5.50 19.67 19.05
N ALA A 109 -5.39 20.82 18.38
CA ALA A 109 -5.68 22.11 18.99
C ALA A 109 -7.14 22.24 19.47
N ARG A 110 -8.10 21.66 18.74
CA ARG A 110 -9.54 21.67 19.10
C ARG A 110 -9.93 20.63 20.15
N HIS A 111 -9.31 19.46 20.13
CA HIS A 111 -9.73 18.31 20.94
C HIS A 111 -8.75 17.96 22.09
N GLY A 112 -7.68 18.74 22.26
CA GLY A 112 -6.67 18.54 23.30
C GLY A 112 -5.53 17.61 22.90
N GLN A 113 -4.45 17.68 23.66
CA GLN A 113 -3.28 16.81 23.48
C GLN A 113 -3.66 15.35 23.74
N GLY A 114 -3.19 14.44 22.88
CA GLY A 114 -3.53 13.01 22.92
C GLY A 114 -4.72 12.61 22.03
N SER A 115 -5.45 13.59 21.47
CA SER A 115 -6.64 13.35 20.64
C SER A 115 -6.32 13.22 19.14
N ALA A 116 -5.09 12.92 18.74
CA ALA A 116 -4.77 12.81 17.32
C ALA A 116 -5.60 11.68 16.67
N PRO A 117 -6.31 11.94 15.56
CA PRO A 117 -7.18 10.92 14.99
C PRO A 117 -6.36 9.86 14.24
N PRO A 118 -6.96 8.69 13.98
CA PRO A 118 -6.30 7.60 13.27
C PRO A 118 -5.78 8.08 11.90
N ALA A 119 -4.54 7.71 11.56
CA ALA A 119 -3.96 8.02 10.25
C ALA A 119 -4.59 7.19 9.11
N PHE A 120 -5.06 5.99 9.44
CA PHE A 120 -5.73 5.08 8.50
C PHE A 120 -6.68 4.17 9.26
N ILE A 121 -7.54 3.48 8.50
CA ILE A 121 -8.36 2.38 9.01
C ILE A 121 -7.96 1.08 8.32
N THR A 122 -8.05 -0.02 9.05
CA THR A 122 -8.09 -1.36 8.49
C THR A 122 -9.52 -1.86 8.54
N ILE A 123 -10.08 -2.25 7.41
CA ILE A 123 -11.46 -2.73 7.31
C ILE A 123 -11.52 -4.08 6.58
N SER A 124 -12.35 -4.98 7.10
CA SER A 124 -12.68 -6.27 6.48
C SER A 124 -14.14 -6.23 6.02
N PRO A 125 -14.42 -5.93 4.73
CA PRO A 125 -15.78 -5.73 4.26
C PRO A 125 -16.63 -7.01 4.23
N GLY A 126 -15.99 -8.19 4.15
CA GLY A 126 -16.65 -9.48 4.18
C GLY A 126 -15.80 -10.55 4.85
N LYS A 127 -16.38 -11.72 5.08
CA LYS A 127 -15.66 -12.89 5.64
C LYS A 127 -15.40 -13.97 4.59
N ARG A 128 -16.13 -13.98 3.47
CA ARG A 128 -16.02 -14.99 2.41
C ARG A 128 -14.62 -15.04 1.78
N CYS A 129 -14.09 -16.25 1.60
CA CYS A 129 -12.80 -16.48 0.95
C CYS A 129 -12.85 -17.72 0.04
N ASN A 130 -12.12 -17.72 -1.06
CA ASN A 130 -12.06 -18.86 -1.99
C ASN A 130 -10.99 -19.89 -1.59
N LEU A 131 -10.29 -19.65 -0.48
CA LEU A 131 -9.32 -20.55 0.14
C LEU A 131 -9.77 -20.85 1.58
N GLN A 132 -9.22 -21.91 2.16
CA GLN A 132 -9.42 -22.30 3.57
C GLN A 132 -8.06 -22.58 4.21
N CYS A 133 -7.25 -21.54 4.34
CA CYS A 133 -5.85 -21.68 4.75
C CYS A 133 -5.70 -22.23 6.18
N VAL A 134 -4.69 -23.07 6.39
CA VAL A 134 -4.31 -23.56 7.72
C VAL A 134 -3.87 -22.37 8.59
N GLY A 135 -4.44 -22.24 9.78
CA GLY A 135 -4.10 -21.16 10.71
C GLY A 135 -4.55 -19.76 10.25
N CYS A 136 -5.59 -19.66 9.43
CA CYS A 136 -6.23 -18.38 9.10
C CYS A 136 -6.86 -17.75 10.35
N TYR A 137 -6.42 -16.55 10.74
CA TYR A 137 -6.95 -15.87 11.93
C TYR A 137 -8.46 -15.56 11.82
N ALA A 138 -8.96 -15.36 10.59
CA ALA A 138 -10.36 -15.02 10.33
C ALA A 138 -11.27 -16.26 10.17
N GLY A 139 -10.68 -17.46 10.08
CA GLY A 139 -11.45 -18.70 9.86
C GLY A 139 -12.32 -18.69 8.59
N SER A 140 -11.97 -17.86 7.60
CA SER A 140 -12.75 -17.63 6.38
C SER A 140 -12.80 -18.86 5.46
N THR A 141 -13.95 -19.03 4.82
CA THR A 141 -14.29 -20.11 3.88
C THR A 141 -15.18 -19.59 2.74
N ALA A 142 -15.43 -20.44 1.75
CA ALA A 142 -16.30 -20.10 0.62
C ALA A 142 -17.79 -20.06 1.00
N ALA A 143 -18.16 -20.66 2.14
CA ALA A 143 -19.52 -20.76 2.65
C ALA A 143 -19.93 -19.57 3.52
N ASP A 144 -18.98 -18.76 4.00
CA ASP A 144 -19.29 -17.57 4.79
C ASP A 144 -20.08 -16.54 3.97
N ALA A 145 -21.02 -15.88 4.64
CA ALA A 145 -21.92 -14.90 4.06
C ALA A 145 -21.86 -13.53 4.76
N GLU A 146 -21.22 -13.48 5.93
CA GLU A 146 -21.07 -12.29 6.75
C GLU A 146 -20.33 -11.20 5.97
N LYS A 147 -20.95 -10.03 5.90
CA LYS A 147 -20.44 -8.87 5.19
C LYS A 147 -21.07 -7.60 5.73
N LEU A 148 -20.35 -6.50 5.54
CA LEU A 148 -20.89 -5.15 5.66
C LEU A 148 -21.59 -4.78 4.36
N GLU A 149 -22.66 -4.00 4.48
CA GLU A 149 -23.30 -3.40 3.31
C GLU A 149 -22.39 -2.36 2.66
N TYR A 150 -22.42 -2.27 1.33
CA TYR A 150 -21.55 -1.39 0.55
C TYR A 150 -21.74 0.06 0.98
N ASP A 151 -22.98 0.52 1.15
CA ASP A 151 -23.29 1.88 1.59
C ASP A 151 -22.69 2.21 2.97
N LEU A 152 -22.65 1.23 3.88
CA LEU A 152 -22.03 1.39 5.20
C LEU A 152 -20.51 1.54 5.07
N VAL A 153 -19.86 0.67 4.28
CA VAL A 153 -18.42 0.74 4.03
C VAL A 153 -18.05 2.07 3.38
N SER A 154 -18.80 2.48 2.35
CA SER A 154 -18.59 3.77 1.67
C SER A 154 -18.79 4.95 2.64
N ARG A 155 -19.80 4.91 3.51
CA ARG A 155 -20.00 5.95 4.54
C ARG A 155 -18.81 6.02 5.51
N ILE A 156 -18.28 4.89 5.97
CA ILE A 156 -17.10 4.85 6.85
C ILE A 156 -15.90 5.55 6.18
N LEU A 157 -15.70 5.33 4.88
CA LEU A 157 -14.63 5.98 4.12
C LEU A 157 -14.86 7.49 3.93
N ARG A 158 -16.11 7.92 3.70
CA ARG A 158 -16.42 9.37 3.69
C ARG A 158 -16.15 10.00 5.04
N ASP A 159 -16.67 9.39 6.11
CA ASP A 159 -16.54 9.89 7.47
C ASP A 159 -15.07 10.01 7.88
N LYS A 160 -14.22 9.00 7.63
CA LYS A 160 -12.79 9.09 7.99
C LYS A 160 -12.07 10.19 7.20
N THR A 161 -12.46 10.40 5.94
CA THR A 161 -11.82 11.39 5.07
C THR A 161 -12.20 12.79 5.54
N GLU A 162 -13.50 13.05 5.70
CA GLU A 162 -14.03 14.37 6.10
C GLU A 162 -13.68 14.74 7.54
N LYS A 163 -13.76 13.75 8.46
CA LYS A 163 -13.62 14.01 9.90
C LYS A 163 -12.22 13.82 10.43
N TRP A 164 -11.36 13.06 9.76
CA TRP A 164 -9.99 12.76 10.22
C TRP A 164 -8.90 13.19 9.24
N ALA A 165 -9.26 13.70 8.06
CA ALA A 165 -8.33 13.84 6.95
C ALA A 165 -7.55 12.54 6.70
N SER A 166 -8.17 11.37 6.89
CA SER A 166 -7.48 10.10 6.71
C SER A 166 -7.73 9.59 5.30
N HIS A 167 -6.70 9.56 4.46
CA HIS A 167 -6.81 9.16 3.05
C HIS A 167 -6.24 7.77 2.74
N PHE A 168 -5.64 7.09 3.72
CA PHE A 168 -5.14 5.73 3.56
C PHE A 168 -6.12 4.71 4.15
N THR A 169 -6.29 3.59 3.45
CA THR A 169 -7.18 2.50 3.87
C THR A 169 -6.49 1.16 3.62
N VAL A 170 -6.47 0.31 4.64
CA VAL A 170 -6.06 -1.08 4.51
C VAL A 170 -7.32 -1.94 4.39
N ILE A 171 -7.39 -2.76 3.34
CA ILE A 171 -8.47 -3.72 3.13
C ILE A 171 -7.96 -5.11 3.49
N SER A 172 -8.71 -5.84 4.32
CA SER A 172 -8.48 -7.24 4.67
C SER A 172 -9.78 -8.06 4.49
N GLY A 173 -9.73 -9.34 4.84
CA GLY A 173 -10.85 -10.28 5.12
C GLY A 173 -11.97 -10.47 4.06
N GLY A 174 -12.53 -11.67 3.91
CA GLY A 174 -11.79 -12.90 3.72
C GLY A 174 -10.89 -12.69 2.50
N GLU A 175 -11.39 -12.98 1.29
CA GLU A 175 -10.77 -12.49 0.06
C GLU A 175 -11.50 -11.22 -0.42
N PRO A 176 -10.87 -10.03 -0.39
CA PRO A 176 -11.55 -8.78 -0.75
C PRO A 176 -12.16 -8.77 -2.15
N LEU A 177 -11.54 -9.46 -3.12
CA LEU A 177 -12.07 -9.56 -4.48
C LEU A 177 -13.36 -10.39 -4.56
N MET A 178 -13.69 -11.19 -3.54
CA MET A 178 -14.97 -11.89 -3.41
C MET A 178 -16.07 -11.07 -2.75
N TRP A 179 -15.75 -9.96 -2.08
CA TRP A 179 -16.76 -9.15 -1.41
C TRP A 179 -17.74 -8.54 -2.43
N ARG A 180 -19.03 -8.81 -2.24
CA ARG A 180 -20.13 -8.24 -3.03
C ARG A 180 -21.29 -7.84 -2.11
N SER A 181 -21.67 -6.57 -2.18
CA SER A 181 -22.88 -6.04 -1.54
C SER A 181 -23.53 -5.04 -2.48
N GLN A 182 -24.87 -5.07 -2.57
CA GLN A 182 -25.67 -4.13 -3.37
C GLN A 182 -25.20 -4.01 -4.84
N GLY A 183 -24.76 -5.13 -5.43
CA GLY A 183 -24.28 -5.18 -6.82
C GLY A 183 -22.86 -4.65 -7.05
N LYS A 184 -22.16 -4.20 -6.01
CA LYS A 184 -20.83 -3.61 -6.07
C LYS A 184 -19.78 -4.44 -5.33
N GLY A 185 -18.52 -4.24 -5.68
CA GLY A 185 -17.36 -4.88 -5.05
C GLY A 185 -16.26 -3.89 -4.65
N ILE A 186 -15.07 -4.43 -4.35
CA ILE A 186 -13.96 -3.62 -3.83
C ILE A 186 -13.39 -2.64 -4.87
N LEU A 187 -13.41 -2.99 -6.16
CA LEU A 187 -12.94 -2.10 -7.22
C LEU A 187 -13.92 -0.93 -7.47
N ASP A 188 -15.23 -1.14 -7.25
CA ASP A 188 -16.22 -0.06 -7.26
C ASP A 188 -16.00 0.91 -6.10
N LEU A 189 -15.62 0.39 -4.93
CA LEU A 189 -15.28 1.20 -3.78
C LEU A 189 -14.05 2.08 -4.07
N ALA A 190 -12.99 1.51 -4.66
CA ALA A 190 -11.83 2.27 -5.09
C ALA A 190 -12.16 3.33 -6.15
N ARG A 191 -13.12 3.03 -7.05
CA ARG A 191 -13.63 3.97 -8.07
C ARG A 191 -14.41 5.14 -7.46
N GLU A 192 -15.21 4.88 -6.43
CA GLU A 192 -16.00 5.91 -5.75
C GLU A 192 -15.14 6.84 -4.89
N HIS A 193 -14.09 6.30 -4.27
CA HIS A 193 -13.21 7.01 -3.31
C HIS A 193 -11.82 7.28 -3.91
N GLN A 194 -11.76 8.03 -5.01
CA GLN A 194 -10.50 8.35 -5.73
C GLN A 194 -9.53 9.26 -4.95
N ASP A 195 -9.99 9.89 -3.88
CA ASP A 195 -9.20 10.67 -2.94
C ASP A 195 -8.56 9.82 -1.82
N ASN A 196 -8.86 8.51 -1.81
CA ASN A 196 -8.30 7.52 -0.93
C ASN A 196 -7.35 6.59 -1.68
N TYR A 197 -6.33 6.09 -0.97
CA TYR A 197 -5.45 5.03 -1.44
C TYR A 197 -5.67 3.76 -0.63
N PHE A 198 -5.78 2.63 -1.34
CA PHE A 198 -6.12 1.33 -0.78
C PHE A 198 -4.94 0.36 -0.86
N LEU A 199 -4.49 -0.14 0.29
CA LEU A 199 -3.63 -1.32 0.37
C LEU A 199 -4.51 -2.55 0.62
N MET A 200 -4.61 -3.44 -0.35
CA MET A 200 -5.50 -4.61 -0.28
C MET A 200 -4.73 -5.88 0.00
N TYR A 201 -4.89 -6.46 1.20
CA TYR A 201 -4.40 -7.80 1.49
C TYR A 201 -5.25 -8.84 0.78
N THR A 202 -4.63 -9.63 -0.10
CA THR A 202 -5.33 -10.61 -0.94
C THR A 202 -4.50 -11.89 -1.04
N ASN A 203 -5.16 -13.01 -1.32
CA ASN A 203 -4.47 -14.24 -1.70
C ASN A 203 -3.99 -14.23 -3.17
N GLY A 204 -4.35 -13.22 -3.95
CA GLY A 204 -3.91 -12.98 -5.32
C GLY A 204 -4.54 -13.91 -6.37
N THR A 205 -5.24 -14.97 -5.97
CA THR A 205 -5.71 -16.01 -6.91
C THR A 205 -6.78 -15.55 -7.89
N LEU A 206 -7.48 -14.44 -7.57
CA LEU A 206 -8.52 -13.82 -8.38
C LEU A 206 -8.02 -12.63 -9.21
N ILE A 207 -6.71 -12.35 -9.20
CA ILE A 207 -6.11 -11.31 -10.04
C ILE A 207 -5.78 -11.92 -11.41
N ASP A 208 -6.73 -11.81 -12.33
CA ASP A 208 -6.54 -12.06 -13.76
C ASP A 208 -6.09 -10.78 -14.50
N GLU A 209 -5.95 -10.86 -15.83
CA GLU A 209 -5.56 -9.70 -16.65
C GLU A 209 -6.56 -8.55 -16.48
N ARG A 210 -7.87 -8.84 -16.58
CA ARG A 210 -8.94 -7.85 -16.47
C ARG A 210 -8.92 -7.12 -15.13
N VAL A 211 -8.74 -7.84 -14.02
CA VAL A 211 -8.63 -7.24 -12.68
C VAL A 211 -7.38 -6.38 -12.57
N ALA A 212 -6.25 -6.82 -13.12
CA ALA A 212 -5.02 -6.03 -13.14
C ALA A 212 -5.18 -4.74 -13.96
N GLU A 213 -5.77 -4.82 -15.16
CA GLU A 213 -6.11 -3.65 -15.99
C GLU A 213 -7.01 -2.67 -15.25
N GLU A 214 -8.07 -3.17 -14.59
CA GLU A 214 -8.99 -2.33 -13.82
C GLU A 214 -8.28 -1.62 -12.66
N MET A 215 -7.37 -2.31 -11.94
CA MET A 215 -6.52 -1.69 -10.91
C MET A 215 -5.61 -0.59 -11.49
N ALA A 216 -5.03 -0.82 -12.67
CA ALA A 216 -4.17 0.15 -13.35
C ALA A 216 -4.95 1.41 -13.75
N GLU A 217 -6.19 1.28 -14.21
CA GLU A 217 -7.08 2.39 -14.53
C GLU A 217 -7.49 3.19 -13.28
N LEU A 218 -7.83 2.49 -12.20
CA LEU A 218 -8.23 3.09 -10.93
C LEU A 218 -7.08 3.87 -10.30
N GLY A 219 -5.87 3.32 -10.32
CA GLY A 219 -4.66 4.04 -9.94
C GLY A 219 -4.49 4.34 -8.45
N ASN A 220 -5.42 3.88 -7.61
CA ASN A 220 -5.48 4.17 -6.18
C ASN A 220 -5.66 2.91 -5.31
N ILE A 221 -5.40 1.72 -5.86
CA ILE A 221 -5.44 0.46 -5.13
C ILE A 221 -4.24 -0.41 -5.53
N SER A 222 -3.55 -0.95 -4.52
CA SER A 222 -2.41 -1.85 -4.72
C SER A 222 -2.54 -3.08 -3.83
N PRO A 223 -2.25 -4.29 -4.35
CA PRO A 223 -2.37 -5.51 -3.56
C PRO A 223 -1.10 -5.80 -2.75
N ALA A 224 -1.29 -6.26 -1.52
CA ALA A 224 -0.31 -7.01 -0.74
C ALA A 224 -0.68 -8.50 -0.84
N ILE A 225 0.05 -9.25 -1.67
CA ILE A 225 -0.28 -10.62 -2.05
C ILE A 225 0.37 -11.58 -1.06
N SER A 226 -0.45 -12.47 -0.52
CA SER A 226 0.01 -13.33 0.56
C SER A 226 0.75 -14.58 0.06
N VAL A 227 2.00 -14.77 0.52
CA VAL A 227 2.89 -15.92 0.23
C VAL A 227 3.60 -16.36 1.52
N GLU A 228 4.04 -17.60 1.61
CA GLU A 228 4.64 -18.16 2.85
C GLU A 228 6.11 -18.54 2.69
N GLY A 229 6.62 -18.49 1.48
CA GLY A 229 7.89 -19.08 1.09
C GLY A 229 7.81 -19.38 -0.40
N PHE A 230 8.52 -20.39 -0.86
CA PHE A 230 8.37 -20.86 -2.22
C PHE A 230 7.11 -21.73 -2.34
N LYS A 231 7.10 -22.63 -3.31
CA LYS A 231 5.93 -23.45 -3.63
C LYS A 231 5.48 -24.32 -2.46
N GLU A 232 6.42 -24.99 -1.81
CA GLU A 232 6.13 -25.96 -0.74
C GLU A 232 5.43 -25.27 0.44
N GLU A 233 6.03 -24.22 1.00
CA GLU A 233 5.50 -23.53 2.18
C GLU A 233 4.16 -22.82 1.87
N THR A 234 4.04 -22.25 0.66
CA THR A 234 2.81 -21.58 0.22
C THR A 234 1.67 -22.59 0.06
N GLU A 235 1.92 -23.72 -0.61
CA GLU A 235 0.88 -24.71 -0.87
C GLU A 235 0.51 -25.52 0.37
N GLU A 236 1.46 -25.76 1.29
CA GLU A 236 1.17 -26.41 2.58
C GLU A 236 0.12 -25.63 3.38
N ARG A 237 0.26 -24.29 3.44
CA ARG A 237 -0.68 -23.45 4.19
C ARG A 237 -1.94 -23.12 3.40
N ARG A 238 -1.83 -22.83 2.10
CA ARG A 238 -2.91 -22.21 1.30
C ARG A 238 -3.62 -23.17 0.34
N GLY A 239 -3.06 -24.35 0.11
CA GLY A 239 -3.60 -25.35 -0.79
C GLY A 239 -2.87 -25.45 -2.13
N LYS A 240 -2.99 -26.62 -2.76
CA LYS A 240 -2.31 -26.97 -4.01
C LYS A 240 -2.66 -26.00 -5.15
N GLY A 241 -1.64 -25.63 -5.92
CA GLY A 241 -1.77 -24.75 -7.09
C GLY A 241 -1.97 -23.27 -6.77
N VAL A 242 -1.99 -22.86 -5.49
CA VAL A 242 -2.07 -21.45 -5.11
C VAL A 242 -0.81 -20.70 -5.53
N TYR A 243 0.37 -21.31 -5.38
CA TYR A 243 1.64 -20.69 -5.73
C TYR A 243 1.70 -20.26 -7.20
N GLU A 244 1.27 -21.13 -8.12
CA GLU A 244 1.23 -20.81 -9.56
C GLU A 244 0.25 -19.68 -9.89
N ARG A 245 -0.89 -19.62 -9.17
CA ARG A 245 -1.87 -18.53 -9.34
C ARG A 245 -1.32 -17.21 -8.84
N ILE A 246 -0.52 -17.22 -7.76
CA ILE A 246 0.18 -16.03 -7.26
C ILE A 246 1.20 -15.53 -8.27
N LEU A 247 2.04 -16.41 -8.81
CA LEU A 247 3.01 -16.02 -9.84
C LEU A 247 2.31 -15.48 -11.10
N ARG A 248 1.13 -16.00 -11.45
CA ARG A 248 0.30 -15.43 -12.52
C ARG A 248 -0.20 -14.03 -12.18
N ALA A 249 -0.68 -13.81 -10.95
CA ALA A 249 -1.10 -12.48 -10.49
C ALA A 249 0.04 -11.47 -10.60
N PHE A 250 1.25 -11.84 -10.17
CA PHE A 250 2.43 -10.98 -10.30
C PHE A 250 2.72 -10.61 -11.75
N ARG A 251 2.69 -11.60 -12.66
CA ARG A 251 2.88 -11.34 -14.11
C ARG A 251 1.84 -10.37 -14.65
N ASN A 252 0.57 -10.55 -14.29
CA ASN A 252 -0.52 -9.68 -14.75
C ASN A 252 -0.32 -8.25 -14.25
N LEU A 253 0.01 -8.06 -12.96
CA LEU A 253 0.23 -6.74 -12.36
C LEU A 253 1.45 -6.04 -12.94
N ARG A 254 2.58 -6.76 -13.11
CA ARG A 254 3.77 -6.23 -13.77
C ARG A 254 3.49 -5.79 -15.21
N LYS A 255 2.74 -6.58 -15.97
CA LYS A 255 2.40 -6.30 -17.38
C LYS A 255 1.69 -4.95 -17.54
N VAL A 256 0.88 -4.55 -16.56
CA VAL A 256 0.13 -3.28 -16.57
C VAL A 256 0.73 -2.18 -15.68
N GLY A 257 1.86 -2.48 -15.02
CA GLY A 257 2.58 -1.55 -14.14
C GLY A 257 1.80 -1.16 -12.88
N VAL A 258 1.06 -2.08 -12.28
CA VAL A 258 0.44 -1.89 -10.95
C VAL A 258 1.43 -2.33 -9.88
N PRO A 259 1.84 -1.44 -8.94
CA PRO A 259 2.70 -1.85 -7.85
C PRO A 259 1.94 -2.78 -6.91
N PHE A 260 2.65 -3.80 -6.44
CA PHE A 260 2.18 -4.76 -5.45
C PHE A 260 3.33 -5.09 -4.50
N GLY A 261 3.01 -5.68 -3.36
CA GLY A 261 4.01 -6.25 -2.45
C GLY A 261 3.63 -7.65 -2.02
N ILE A 262 4.51 -8.29 -1.27
CA ILE A 262 4.21 -9.58 -0.62
C ILE A 262 3.84 -9.40 0.86
N SER A 263 2.92 -10.23 1.33
CA SER A 263 2.57 -10.36 2.74
C SER A 263 2.90 -11.76 3.22
N VAL A 264 3.72 -11.86 4.26
CA VAL A 264 4.23 -13.14 4.73
C VAL A 264 3.87 -13.34 6.19
N THR A 265 3.26 -14.48 6.50
CA THR A 265 3.09 -14.93 7.88
C THR A 265 4.29 -15.78 8.28
N ALA A 266 5.17 -15.22 9.11
CA ALA A 266 6.29 -15.97 9.66
C ALA A 266 5.80 -17.04 10.64
N THR A 267 6.33 -18.25 10.50
CA THR A 267 6.03 -19.42 11.31
C THR A 267 7.30 -20.21 11.56
N ARG A 268 7.24 -21.20 12.47
CA ARG A 268 8.37 -22.12 12.68
C ARG A 268 8.71 -22.97 11.44
N PHE A 269 7.81 -23.05 10.46
CA PHE A 269 7.96 -23.92 9.29
C PHE A 269 8.63 -23.21 8.11
N ASN A 270 8.60 -21.87 8.07
CA ASN A 270 9.15 -21.09 6.97
C ASN A 270 10.21 -20.06 7.40
N VAL A 271 10.45 -19.86 8.69
CA VAL A 271 11.40 -18.84 9.18
C VAL A 271 12.79 -18.98 8.57
N ASP A 272 13.26 -20.21 8.35
CA ASP A 272 14.56 -20.48 7.73
C ASP A 272 14.59 -20.08 6.24
N THR A 273 13.46 -20.15 5.55
CA THR A 273 13.31 -19.66 4.17
C THR A 273 13.25 -18.13 4.16
N LEU A 274 12.45 -17.54 5.03
CA LEU A 274 12.22 -16.08 5.09
C LEU A 274 13.46 -15.27 5.51
N THR A 275 14.43 -15.91 6.15
CA THR A 275 15.68 -15.26 6.59
C THR A 275 16.81 -15.37 5.58
N LYS A 276 16.59 -16.02 4.43
CA LYS A 276 17.56 -16.11 3.34
C LYS A 276 17.40 -14.96 2.36
N ASP A 277 18.53 -14.42 1.89
CA ASP A 277 18.55 -13.38 0.86
C ASP A 277 17.88 -13.87 -0.43
N GLU A 278 18.05 -15.15 -0.79
CA GLU A 278 17.43 -15.78 -1.96
C GLU A 278 15.90 -15.59 -2.02
N PHE A 279 15.21 -15.68 -0.87
CA PHE A 279 13.77 -15.45 -0.82
C PHE A 279 13.42 -14.00 -1.18
N TRP A 280 14.13 -13.04 -0.59
CA TRP A 280 13.86 -11.62 -0.82
C TRP A 280 14.29 -11.18 -2.22
N ASP A 281 15.40 -11.69 -2.73
CA ASP A 281 15.87 -11.41 -4.08
C ASP A 281 14.89 -11.94 -5.12
N PHE A 282 14.37 -13.17 -4.94
CA PHE A 282 13.35 -13.73 -5.82
C PHE A 282 12.10 -12.84 -5.87
N TYR A 283 11.53 -12.47 -4.72
CA TYR A 283 10.28 -11.71 -4.72
C TYR A 283 10.47 -10.23 -5.11
N MET A 284 11.49 -9.57 -4.57
CA MET A 284 11.68 -8.12 -4.73
C MET A 284 12.41 -7.76 -6.04
N LEU A 285 13.34 -8.59 -6.50
CA LEU A 285 14.16 -8.30 -7.68
C LEU A 285 13.66 -9.03 -8.93
N GLU A 286 13.37 -10.32 -8.82
CA GLU A 286 12.91 -11.09 -9.99
C GLU A 286 11.41 -10.96 -10.24
N GLN A 287 10.60 -11.03 -9.17
CA GLN A 287 9.15 -10.88 -9.27
C GLN A 287 8.68 -9.42 -9.16
N GLY A 288 9.54 -8.46 -8.81
CA GLY A 288 9.18 -7.04 -8.77
C GLY A 288 8.06 -6.69 -7.80
N ALA A 289 8.01 -7.39 -6.66
CA ALA A 289 7.19 -7.03 -5.50
C ALA A 289 7.78 -5.83 -4.72
#